data_AF-A0A2G3K5X3-F1
#
_entry.id   AF-A0A2G3K5X3-F1
#
_cell.length_a   1.000
_cell.length_b   1.000
_cell.length_c   1.000
_cell.angle_alpha   90.00
_cell.angle_beta   90.00
_cell.angle_gamma   90.00
#
_symmetry.space_group_name_H-M   'P 1'
#
loop_
_entity.id
_entity.type
_entity.pdbx_description
1 polymer ?
#
loop_
_entity_poly.entity_id
_entity_poly.type
_entity_poly.pdbx_seq_one_letter_code
_entity_poly.pdbx_strand_id
1 'polypeptide(L)'
;MSLSRYLVGLFALGLAGQAYALPIDFNDKVEAALLCRSDWSTVFWHDYFNRNLQTSIRDWGEARWWGSQNARLGGANTIEMFANLDTSSALMIGTLIDQPVEEVKRVVEETLKVEFKPVQTLYGLRYVTDTLSVLTGLSNQKTKWYCARWNMGNRERVKPMTPN
;
A
#
# COMPACT_ATOMS: atom_id res chain seq x y z
N MET A 1 -67.70 11.47 14.61
CA MET A 1 -67.56 10.48 13.51
C MET A 1 -66.39 10.91 12.63
N SER A 2 -65.50 9.95 12.33
CA SER A 2 -64.44 9.94 11.31
C SER A 2 -63.25 10.93 11.45
N LEU A 3 -62.07 10.54 11.97
CA LEU A 3 -60.95 9.78 11.35
C LEU A 3 -60.28 10.47 10.15
N SER A 4 -59.08 11.05 10.36
CA SER A 4 -57.93 11.07 9.43
C SER A 4 -56.75 11.72 10.18
N ARG A 5 -55.78 11.05 10.81
CA ARG A 5 -54.83 10.01 10.40
C ARG A 5 -54.08 10.35 9.10
N TYR A 6 -53.03 11.16 9.19
CA TYR A 6 -51.83 11.03 8.35
C TYR A 6 -50.56 11.37 9.14
N LEU A 7 -49.96 10.32 9.71
CA LEU A 7 -48.54 10.26 9.99
C LEU A 7 -47.80 10.30 8.65
N VAL A 8 -46.97 11.31 8.43
CA VAL A 8 -45.90 11.24 7.43
C VAL A 8 -44.60 11.08 8.21
N GLY A 9 -44.20 9.83 8.43
CA GLY A 9 -42.88 9.49 8.93
C GLY A 9 -41.88 9.57 7.78
N LEU A 10 -40.93 10.50 7.88
CA LEU A 10 -39.78 10.54 6.97
C LEU A 10 -38.82 9.39 7.37
N PHE A 11 -38.74 8.38 6.51
CA PHE A 11 -37.79 7.29 6.61
C PHE A 11 -36.38 7.83 6.28
N ALA A 12 -35.62 8.21 7.30
CA ALA A 12 -34.19 8.46 7.17
C ALA A 12 -33.47 7.11 7.08
N LEU A 13 -33.40 6.54 5.87
CA LEU A 13 -32.49 5.43 5.58
C LEU A 13 -31.06 5.96 5.62
N GLY A 14 -30.43 5.80 6.78
CA GLY A 14 -29.01 5.98 6.95
C GLY A 14 -28.25 5.05 6.00
N LEU A 15 -27.59 5.63 5.01
CA LEU A 15 -26.46 5.02 4.32
C LEU A 15 -25.30 4.93 5.31
N ALA A 16 -25.41 4.02 6.28
CA ALA A 16 -24.25 3.58 7.04
C ALA A 16 -23.33 2.88 6.04
N GLY A 17 -22.27 3.57 5.64
CA GLY A 17 -21.23 3.00 4.78
C GLY A 17 -20.80 1.66 5.37
N GLN A 18 -20.95 0.59 4.60
CA GLN A 18 -20.51 -0.73 5.01
C GLN A 18 -18.99 -0.66 5.20
N ALA A 19 -18.54 -0.67 6.46
CA ALA A 19 -17.14 -0.92 6.77
C ALA A 19 -16.89 -2.38 6.40
N TYR A 20 -16.40 -2.62 5.18
CA TYR A 20 -15.98 -3.95 4.75
C TYR A 20 -14.79 -4.36 5.61
N ALA A 21 -14.98 -5.37 6.46
CA ALA A 21 -13.88 -6.01 7.15
C ALA A 21 -12.95 -6.64 6.10
N LEU A 22 -11.65 -6.40 6.24
CA LEU A 22 -10.66 -7.00 5.36
C LEU A 22 -10.70 -8.53 5.51
N PRO A 23 -10.45 -9.28 4.42
CA PRO A 23 -10.23 -10.73 4.52
C PRO A 23 -9.17 -11.08 5.56
N ILE A 24 -9.32 -12.23 6.21
CA ILE A 24 -8.38 -12.71 7.23
C ILE A 24 -6.94 -12.85 6.71
N ASP A 25 -6.78 -13.09 5.41
CA ASP A 25 -5.52 -13.31 4.71
C ASP A 25 -5.03 -12.06 3.96
N PHE A 26 -5.69 -10.91 4.15
CA PHE A 26 -5.36 -9.67 3.44
C PHE A 26 -3.91 -9.26 3.70
N ASN A 27 -3.53 -9.23 4.98
CA ASN A 27 -2.18 -8.86 5.40
C ASN A 27 -1.15 -9.81 4.80
N ASP A 28 -1.35 -11.13 4.93
CA ASP A 28 -0.42 -12.13 4.42
C ASP A 28 -0.18 -11.98 2.91
N LYS A 29 -1.25 -11.76 2.15
CA LYS A 29 -1.16 -11.56 0.69
C LYS A 29 -0.42 -10.28 0.33
N VAL A 30 -0.80 -9.17 0.95
CA VAL A 30 -0.21 -7.87 0.61
C VAL A 30 1.24 -7.79 1.10
N GLU A 31 1.55 -8.27 2.31
CA GLU A 31 2.92 -8.30 2.85
C GLU A 31 3.83 -9.19 2.00
N ALA A 32 3.36 -10.35 1.53
CA ALA A 32 4.11 -11.16 0.59
C ALA A 32 4.45 -10.37 -0.69
N ALA A 33 3.51 -9.55 -1.18
CA ALA A 33 3.72 -8.71 -2.35
C ALA A 33 4.67 -7.54 -2.10
N LEU A 34 4.52 -6.85 -0.97
CA LEU A 34 5.40 -5.78 -0.53
C LEU A 34 6.83 -6.27 -0.30
N LEU A 35 6.99 -7.53 0.12
CA LEU A 35 8.28 -8.21 0.23
C LEU A 35 8.81 -8.79 -1.09
N CYS A 36 8.12 -8.55 -2.21
CA CYS A 36 8.48 -9.06 -3.54
C CYS A 36 8.45 -10.59 -3.68
N ARG A 37 7.61 -11.27 -2.90
CA ARG A 37 7.48 -12.74 -2.82
C ARG A 37 6.17 -13.30 -3.40
N SER A 38 5.34 -12.47 -4.07
CA SER A 38 4.04 -12.89 -4.62
C SER A 38 3.94 -12.72 -6.15
N ASP A 39 2.73 -12.93 -6.68
CA ASP A 39 2.31 -12.56 -8.04
C ASP A 39 2.40 -11.04 -8.28
N TRP A 40 2.59 -10.66 -9.55
CA TRP A 40 2.83 -9.31 -10.06
C TRP A 40 1.78 -8.86 -11.08
N SER A 41 0.76 -9.68 -11.34
CA SER A 41 -0.30 -9.36 -12.28
C SER A 41 -1.02 -8.06 -11.90
N THR A 42 -0.94 -7.06 -12.78
CA THR A 42 -1.65 -5.78 -12.64
C THR A 42 -3.15 -6.01 -12.44
N VAL A 43 -3.74 -6.82 -13.32
CA VAL A 43 -5.18 -7.15 -13.30
C VAL A 43 -5.56 -7.81 -11.97
N PHE A 44 -4.75 -8.76 -11.49
CA PHE A 44 -4.99 -9.41 -10.21
C PHE A 44 -5.05 -8.40 -9.06
N TRP A 45 -4.06 -7.51 -8.96
CA TRP A 45 -4.00 -6.54 -7.86
C TRP A 45 -5.10 -5.49 -7.92
N HIS A 46 -5.48 -5.06 -9.12
CA HIS A 46 -6.62 -4.15 -9.31
C HIS A 46 -7.92 -4.81 -8.86
N ASP A 47 -8.18 -6.03 -9.32
CA ASP A 47 -9.38 -6.78 -8.93
C ASP A 47 -9.39 -7.09 -7.43
N TYR A 48 -8.24 -7.45 -6.86
CA TYR A 48 -8.10 -7.76 -5.45
C TYR A 48 -8.37 -6.53 -4.58
N PHE A 49 -7.82 -5.36 -4.92
CA PHE A 49 -8.07 -4.13 -4.18
C PHE A 49 -9.50 -3.62 -4.37
N ASN A 50 -10.05 -3.65 -5.58
CA ASN A 50 -11.45 -3.26 -5.80
C ASN A 50 -12.45 -4.15 -5.06
N ARG A 51 -12.12 -5.43 -4.85
CA ARG A 51 -12.98 -6.37 -4.12
C ARG A 51 -12.92 -6.20 -2.60
N ASN A 52 -11.71 -5.97 -2.06
CA ASN A 52 -11.48 -6.02 -0.61
C ASN A 52 -11.35 -4.64 0.04
N LEU A 53 -11.12 -3.59 -0.75
CA LEU A 53 -11.09 -2.20 -0.32
C LEU A 53 -12.32 -1.46 -0.88
N GLN A 54 -12.20 -0.16 -1.11
CA GLN A 54 -13.20 0.66 -1.81
C GLN A 54 -12.78 0.87 -3.27
N THR A 55 -13.57 1.61 -4.03
CA THR A 55 -13.14 2.10 -5.35
C THR A 55 -11.85 2.91 -5.24
N SER A 56 -11.02 2.84 -6.28
CA SER A 56 -9.78 3.62 -6.35
C SER A 56 -10.03 5.11 -6.15
N ILE A 57 -9.16 5.77 -5.39
CA ILE A 57 -9.29 7.18 -5.06
C ILE A 57 -8.59 8.11 -6.06
N ARG A 58 -7.58 7.61 -6.80
CA ARG A 58 -6.88 8.34 -7.87
C ARG A 58 -5.94 7.44 -8.67
N ASP A 59 -5.55 7.92 -9.84
CA ASP A 59 -4.37 7.45 -10.59
C ASP A 59 -3.27 8.53 -10.50
N TRP A 60 -2.06 8.17 -10.07
CA TRP A 60 -0.92 9.09 -9.93
C TRP A 60 0.42 8.34 -9.93
N GLY A 61 1.42 8.87 -10.64
CA GLY A 61 2.79 8.34 -10.64
C GLY A 61 2.89 6.91 -11.20
N GLU A 62 2.25 6.65 -12.34
CA GLU A 62 2.13 5.33 -12.97
C GLU A 62 1.39 4.26 -12.15
N ALA A 63 0.69 4.64 -11.08
CA ALA A 63 -0.05 3.73 -10.23
C ALA A 63 -1.50 4.19 -9.98
N ARG A 64 -2.39 3.23 -9.78
CA ARG A 64 -3.72 3.41 -9.20
C ARG A 64 -3.63 3.28 -7.69
N TRP A 65 -4.43 4.08 -6.98
CA TRP A 65 -4.40 4.20 -5.52
C TRP A 65 -5.76 3.89 -4.91
N TRP A 66 -5.76 3.27 -3.74
CA TRP A 66 -6.93 2.89 -2.94
C TRP A 66 -6.73 3.31 -1.48
N GLY A 67 -7.80 3.67 -0.78
CA GLY A 67 -7.74 3.79 0.68
C GLY A 67 -7.46 2.42 1.31
N SER A 68 -6.53 2.34 2.26
CA SER A 68 -6.13 1.07 2.88
C SER A 68 -7.13 0.52 3.88
N GLN A 69 -8.16 1.29 4.23
CA GLN A 69 -9.07 0.99 5.34
C GLN A 69 -8.35 0.78 6.68
N ASN A 70 -7.27 1.55 6.91
CA ASN A 70 -6.40 1.42 8.09
C ASN A 70 -5.80 0.02 8.26
N ALA A 71 -5.54 -0.70 7.16
CA ALA A 71 -4.87 -1.99 7.21
C ALA A 71 -3.53 -1.87 7.97
N ARG A 72 -3.23 -2.87 8.80
CA ARG A 72 -1.98 -2.92 9.56
C ARG A 72 -1.03 -3.90 8.90
N LEU A 73 -0.03 -3.40 8.17
CA LEU A 73 0.93 -4.21 7.42
C LEU A 73 2.33 -4.09 8.03
N GLY A 74 3.00 -5.21 8.25
CA GLY A 74 4.33 -5.26 8.87
C GLY A 74 4.36 -4.57 10.24
N GLY A 75 3.22 -4.56 10.95
CA GLY A 75 3.06 -3.87 12.22
C GLY A 75 2.76 -2.36 12.13
N ALA A 76 2.80 -1.75 10.94
CA ALA A 76 2.54 -0.33 10.71
C ALA A 76 1.12 -0.08 10.18
N ASN A 77 0.51 1.04 10.58
CA ASN A 77 -0.80 1.44 10.06
C ASN A 77 -0.64 2.11 8.70
N THR A 78 -1.29 1.55 7.69
CA THR A 78 -1.25 2.07 6.33
C THR A 78 -2.43 3.00 6.09
N ILE A 79 -2.28 3.98 5.19
CA ILE A 79 -3.36 4.90 4.81
C ILE A 79 -3.85 4.69 3.37
N GLU A 80 -2.98 4.20 2.49
CA GLU A 80 -3.31 3.95 1.09
C GLU A 80 -2.54 2.75 0.53
N MET A 81 -3.16 2.00 -0.37
CA MET A 81 -2.53 0.99 -1.20
C MET A 81 -2.38 1.50 -2.63
N PHE A 82 -1.38 1.01 -3.36
CA PHE A 82 -1.23 1.30 -4.77
C PHE A 82 -0.68 0.13 -5.56
N ALA A 83 -1.03 0.07 -6.84
CA ALA A 83 -0.52 -0.88 -7.82
C ALA A 83 -0.35 -0.18 -9.17
N ASN A 84 0.60 -0.63 -9.99
CA ASN A 84 0.87 -0.02 -11.29
C ASN A 84 -0.37 0.05 -12.19
N LEU A 85 -0.42 1.01 -13.12
CA LEU A 85 -1.40 1.03 -14.21
C LEU A 85 -1.04 -0.03 -15.27
N ASP A 86 -2.02 -0.40 -16.11
CA ASP A 86 -1.80 -1.33 -17.23
C ASP A 86 -0.78 -0.80 -18.25
N THR A 87 -0.65 0.53 -18.35
CA THR A 87 0.28 1.21 -19.24
C THR A 87 1.63 1.54 -18.60
N SER A 88 1.84 1.13 -17.34
CA SER A 88 3.04 1.47 -16.57
C SER A 88 4.29 0.77 -17.10
N SER A 89 5.43 1.44 -17.00
CA SER A 89 6.75 0.85 -17.31
C SER A 89 7.33 0.00 -16.15
N ALA A 90 6.76 0.13 -14.95
CA ALA A 90 6.99 -0.77 -13.81
C ALA A 90 5.79 -1.66 -13.50
N LEU A 91 6.10 -2.87 -13.07
CA LEU A 91 5.22 -3.66 -12.22
C LEU A 91 5.49 -3.26 -10.78
N MET A 92 4.49 -2.74 -10.09
CA MET A 92 4.65 -2.24 -8.73
C MET A 92 3.41 -2.47 -7.89
N ILE A 93 3.66 -2.75 -6.62
CA ILE A 93 2.66 -2.77 -5.55
C ILE A 93 3.27 -2.10 -4.32
N GLY A 94 2.48 -1.31 -3.63
CA GLY A 94 2.97 -0.60 -2.46
C GLY A 94 1.87 -0.09 -1.55
N THR A 95 2.32 0.48 -0.46
CA THR A 95 1.49 1.12 0.55
C THR A 95 2.12 2.44 0.98
N LEU A 96 1.28 3.39 1.37
CA LEU A 96 1.66 4.63 2.02
C LEU A 96 1.36 4.52 3.52
N ILE A 97 2.32 4.92 4.34
CA ILE A 97 2.28 4.88 5.80
C ILE A 97 2.52 6.29 6.32
N ASP A 98 1.68 6.75 7.25
CA ASP A 98 1.74 8.10 7.83
C ASP A 98 2.70 8.18 9.02
N GLN A 99 3.91 7.65 8.84
CA GLN A 99 4.98 7.62 9.83
C GLN A 99 6.34 7.79 9.15
N PRO A 100 7.35 8.36 9.85
CA PRO A 100 8.70 8.51 9.33
C PRO A 100 9.36 7.17 8.99
N VAL A 101 10.24 7.17 7.98
CA VAL A 101 10.82 5.94 7.42
C VAL A 101 11.61 5.11 8.43
N GLU A 102 12.30 5.75 9.38
CA GLU A 102 13.05 5.05 10.43
C GLU A 102 12.13 4.28 11.38
N GLU A 103 10.98 4.85 11.72
CA GLU A 103 10.00 4.20 12.58
C GLU A 103 9.35 3.03 11.85
N VAL A 104 8.95 3.23 10.60
CA VAL A 104 8.38 2.18 9.75
C VAL A 104 9.38 1.04 9.56
N LYS A 105 10.64 1.35 9.21
CA LYS A 105 11.71 0.37 9.05
C LYS A 105 11.84 -0.48 10.30
N ARG A 106 12.02 0.15 11.48
CA ARG A 106 12.17 -0.56 12.74
C ARG A 106 11.01 -1.52 13.00
N VAL A 107 9.76 -1.05 12.88
CA VAL A 107 8.57 -1.86 13.16
C VAL A 107 8.43 -3.02 12.17
N VAL A 108 8.69 -2.79 10.88
CA VAL A 108 8.60 -3.84 9.84
C VAL A 108 9.68 -4.90 10.04
N GLU A 109 10.91 -4.50 10.33
CA GLU A 109 12.02 -5.43 10.61
C GLU A 109 11.74 -6.28 11.86
N GLU A 110 11.25 -5.65 12.95
CA GLU A 110 10.87 -6.35 14.17
C GLU A 110 9.73 -7.35 13.96
N THR A 111 8.71 -6.95 13.17
CA THR A 111 7.50 -7.75 12.96
C THR A 111 7.74 -8.90 11.98
N LEU A 112 8.34 -8.62 10.83
CA LEU A 112 8.47 -9.57 9.72
C LEU A 112 9.81 -10.30 9.69
N LYS A 113 10.73 -9.97 10.62
CA LYS A 113 12.07 -10.57 10.69
C LYS A 113 12.84 -10.44 9.38
N VAL A 114 12.75 -9.26 8.77
CA VAL A 114 13.51 -8.86 7.58
C VAL A 114 14.53 -7.80 7.96
N GLU A 115 15.50 -7.55 7.08
CA GLU A 115 16.49 -6.49 7.23
C GLU A 115 16.43 -5.59 5.98
N PHE A 116 16.33 -4.28 6.19
CA PHE A 116 16.49 -3.29 5.13
C PHE A 116 17.83 -2.56 5.28
N LYS A 117 18.62 -2.57 4.21
CA LYS A 117 19.93 -1.92 4.15
C LYS A 117 19.83 -0.56 3.45
N PRO A 118 20.55 0.46 3.93
CA PRO A 118 20.53 1.77 3.31
C PRO A 118 21.19 1.74 1.92
N VAL A 119 20.54 2.39 0.96
CA VAL A 119 20.98 2.53 -0.44
C VAL A 119 20.83 3.99 -0.84
N GLN A 120 21.95 4.63 -1.19
CA GLN A 120 21.93 5.97 -1.77
C GLN A 120 21.58 5.89 -3.25
N THR A 121 20.51 6.58 -3.65
CA THR A 121 20.12 6.75 -5.05
C THR A 121 20.27 8.20 -5.49
N LEU A 122 20.11 8.48 -6.79
CA LEU A 122 20.02 9.84 -7.32
C LEU A 122 18.85 10.64 -6.74
N TYR A 123 17.82 9.94 -6.22
CA TYR A 123 16.60 10.54 -5.67
C TYR A 123 16.59 10.55 -4.13
N GLY A 124 17.72 10.26 -3.50
CA GLY A 124 17.86 10.22 -2.04
C GLY A 124 18.07 8.83 -1.48
N LEU A 125 18.03 8.76 -0.15
CA LEU A 125 18.21 7.53 0.61
C LEU A 125 16.97 6.63 0.48
N ARG A 126 17.22 5.35 0.27
CA ARG A 126 16.22 4.28 0.36
C ARG A 126 16.71 3.20 1.29
N TYR A 127 15.80 2.40 1.79
CA TYR A 127 16.13 1.19 2.52
C TYR A 127 15.62 -0.01 1.72
N VAL A 128 16.48 -0.99 1.46
CA VAL A 128 16.19 -2.09 0.53
C VAL A 128 16.55 -3.42 1.17
N THR A 129 15.64 -4.38 1.09
CA THR A 129 15.89 -5.77 1.50
C THR A 129 16.64 -6.55 0.41
N ASP A 130 17.20 -7.70 0.75
CA ASP A 130 17.81 -8.61 -0.24
C ASP A 130 16.78 -9.16 -1.26
N THR A 131 15.47 -9.10 -0.94
CA THR A 131 14.36 -9.42 -1.86
C THR A 131 13.89 -8.23 -2.70
N LEU A 132 14.57 -7.08 -2.66
CA LEU A 132 14.24 -5.85 -3.39
C LEU A 132 12.95 -5.13 -2.94
N SER A 133 12.42 -5.46 -1.76
CA SER A 133 11.43 -4.62 -1.07
C SER A 133 12.08 -3.32 -0.63
N VAL A 134 11.39 -2.20 -0.84
CA VAL A 134 11.92 -0.84 -0.66
C VAL A 134 11.07 -0.03 0.31
N LEU A 135 11.74 0.66 1.23
CA LEU A 135 11.18 1.78 1.99
C LEU A 135 11.79 3.09 1.49
N THR A 136 10.94 4.09 1.25
CA THR A 136 11.34 5.45 0.89
C THR A 136 10.60 6.46 1.76
N GLY A 137 11.36 7.27 2.49
CA GLY A 137 10.81 8.41 3.21
C GLY A 137 10.44 9.55 2.26
N LEU A 138 9.35 10.25 2.56
CA LEU A 138 8.86 11.41 1.84
C LEU A 138 9.07 12.69 2.67
N SER A 139 9.08 13.84 2.01
CA SER A 139 9.27 15.15 2.66
C SER A 139 8.20 15.51 3.69
N ASN A 140 7.02 14.90 3.61
CA ASN A 140 5.90 15.10 4.52
C ASN A 140 5.87 14.08 5.68
N GLN A 141 7.02 13.50 6.03
CA GLN A 141 7.16 12.51 7.12
C GLN A 141 6.35 11.21 6.90
N LYS A 142 5.96 10.93 5.65
CA LYS A 142 5.34 9.66 5.27
C LYS A 142 6.36 8.69 4.69
N THR A 143 5.99 7.42 4.62
CA THR A 143 6.83 6.37 4.05
C THR A 143 6.07 5.62 2.97
N LYS A 144 6.71 5.44 1.81
CA LYS A 144 6.27 4.44 0.83
C LYS A 144 6.99 3.13 1.12
N TRP A 145 6.24 2.07 1.38
CA TRP A 145 6.75 0.71 1.35
C TRP A 145 6.25 0.04 0.09
N TYR A 146 7.15 -0.42 -0.77
CA TYR A 146 6.75 -0.99 -2.03
C TYR A 146 7.73 -2.02 -2.54
N CYS A 147 7.21 -2.77 -3.49
CA CYS A 147 7.96 -3.66 -4.31
C CYS A 147 7.79 -3.23 -5.78
N ALA A 148 8.88 -3.11 -6.53
CA ALA A 148 8.84 -2.70 -7.93
C ALA A 148 9.83 -3.48 -8.79
N ARG A 149 9.39 -3.85 -10.00
CA ARG A 149 10.22 -4.40 -11.08
C ARG A 149 10.04 -3.57 -12.33
N TRP A 150 11.15 -3.12 -12.90
CA TRP A 150 11.14 -2.37 -14.15
C TRP A 150 11.29 -3.31 -15.33
N ASN A 151 10.54 -3.08 -16.39
CA ASN A 151 10.58 -3.89 -17.61
C ASN A 151 11.92 -3.78 -18.40
N MET A 152 12.90 -3.03 -17.87
CA MET A 152 14.22 -2.82 -18.47
C MET A 152 15.39 -3.31 -17.59
N GLY A 153 15.24 -4.44 -16.90
CA GLY A 153 16.33 -5.16 -16.25
C GLY A 153 17.13 -4.34 -15.23
N ASN A 154 16.81 -4.48 -13.94
CA ASN A 154 17.67 -4.09 -12.80
C ASN A 154 18.58 -2.86 -13.03
N ARG A 155 18.00 -1.71 -13.38
CA ARG A 155 18.73 -0.43 -13.39
C ARG A 155 18.77 0.21 -12.02
N GLU A 156 19.22 -0.54 -11.02
CA GLU A 156 19.95 0.05 -9.92
C GLU A 156 21.24 -0.74 -9.78
N ARG A 157 22.28 -0.31 -10.51
CA ARG A 157 23.66 -0.58 -10.09
C ARG A 157 23.88 0.16 -8.78
N VAL A 158 23.37 -0.42 -7.69
CA VAL A 158 23.65 0.04 -6.34
C VAL A 158 25.12 -0.28 -6.10
N LYS A 159 25.97 0.75 -6.05
CA LYS A 159 27.29 0.60 -5.45
C LYS A 159 27.06 0.56 -3.93
N PRO A 160 27.40 -0.53 -3.22
CA PRO A 160 27.31 -0.55 -1.77
C PRO A 160 28.13 0.60 -1.18
N MET A 161 27.64 1.27 -0.13
CA MET A 161 28.47 2.19 0.63
C MET A 161 29.57 1.38 1.31
N THR A 162 30.83 1.70 1.00
CA THR A 162 31.98 1.16 1.72
C THR A 162 31.97 1.69 3.15
N PRO A 163 32.24 0.85 4.17
CA PRO A 163 32.40 1.34 5.54
C PRO A 163 33.57 2.32 5.60
N ASN A 164 33.38 3.44 6.29
CA ASN A 164 34.48 4.26 6.81
C ASN A 164 34.87 3.74 8.19
#